data_AF-A0A3C1KT92-F1
#
_entry.id   AF-A0A3C1KT92-F1
#
_cell.length_a   1.000
_cell.length_b   1.000
_cell.length_c   1.000
_cell.angle_alpha   90.00
_cell.angle_beta   90.00
_cell.angle_gamma   90.00
#
_symmetry.space_group_name_H-M   'P 1'
#
loop_
_entity.id
_entity.type
_entity.pdbx_description
1 polymer ?
#
loop_
_entity_poly.entity_id
_entity_poly.type
_entity_poly.pdbx_seq_one_letter_code
_entity_poly.pdbx_strand_id
1 'polypeptide(L)'
;ARYSIASIGNSLASGATLLSVMNENFLRLYAASIDDLKDALSPEFCAEMTVGMIDTVILNHLHNPDYDAASRYDELIGFLCHSLVRERAQLRMTGAAQG
;
A
#
# COMPACT_ATOMS: atom_id res chain seq x y z
N ALA A 1 -17.45 10.04 3.58
CA ALA A 1 -16.72 10.73 4.66
C ALA A 1 -15.27 10.89 4.22
N ARG A 2 -14.75 12.12 4.14
CA ARG A 2 -13.31 12.36 3.90
C ARG A 2 -12.62 12.16 5.25
N TYR A 3 -12.05 10.98 5.48
CA TYR A 3 -11.21 10.75 6.65
C TYR A 3 -9.91 11.50 6.41
N SER A 4 -9.80 12.68 7.00
CA SER A 4 -8.58 13.48 6.96
C SER A 4 -7.48 12.74 7.71
N ILE A 5 -6.53 12.19 6.97
CA ILE A 5 -5.31 11.55 7.48
C ILE A 5 -4.44 12.54 8.30
N ALA A 6 -4.74 13.85 8.21
CA ALA A 6 -4.03 14.90 8.94
C ALA A 6 -4.27 14.92 10.48
N SER A 7 -5.17 14.08 11.02
CA SER A 7 -5.47 14.03 12.48
C SER A 7 -4.55 13.11 13.30
N ILE A 8 -3.59 12.42 12.68
CA ILE A 8 -2.91 11.25 13.29
C ILE A 8 -1.68 11.62 14.15
N GLY A 9 -1.34 12.90 14.28
CA GLY A 9 -0.03 13.34 14.76
C GLY A 9 0.25 13.43 16.26
N ASN A 10 -0.56 12.92 17.20
CA ASN A 10 -0.35 13.25 18.63
C ASN A 10 -0.19 12.10 19.64
N SER A 11 -0.12 10.83 19.22
CA SER A 11 0.41 9.79 20.11
C SER A 11 1.02 8.61 19.35
N LEU A 12 2.16 8.11 19.83
CA LEU A 12 2.84 6.91 19.31
C LEU A 12 1.89 5.69 19.31
N ALA A 13 1.01 5.60 20.31
CA ALA A 13 0.00 4.55 20.42
C ALA A 13 -1.06 4.64 19.31
N SER A 14 -1.48 5.85 18.92
CA SER A 14 -2.41 6.08 17.81
C SER A 14 -1.78 5.74 16.45
N GLY A 15 -0.50 6.09 16.25
CA GLY A 15 0.24 5.73 15.04
C GLY A 15 0.45 4.22 14.91
N ALA A 16 0.89 3.54 15.98
CA ALA A 16 1.06 2.08 16.00
C ALA A 16 -0.28 1.34 15.76
N THR A 17 -1.38 1.84 16.32
CA THR A 17 -2.72 1.28 16.09
C THR A 17 -3.13 1.41 14.63
N LEU A 18 -2.86 2.56 14.00
CA LEU A 18 -3.18 2.78 12.59
C LEU A 18 -2.38 1.85 11.68
N LEU A 19 -1.06 1.74 11.89
CA LEU A 19 -0.20 0.85 11.11
C LEU A 19 -0.64 -0.61 11.25
N SER A 20 -1.01 -1.04 12.45
CA SER A 20 -1.57 -2.39 12.69
C SER A 20 -2.86 -2.61 11.90
N VAL A 21 -3.81 -1.66 11.94
CA VAL A 21 -5.06 -1.77 11.20
C VAL A 21 -4.83 -1.77 9.68
N MET A 22 -3.91 -0.93 9.18
CA MET A 22 -3.53 -0.95 7.77
C MET A 22 -2.94 -2.30 7.37
N ASN A 23 -2.03 -2.83 8.20
CA ASN A 23 -1.38 -4.11 7.93
C ASN A 23 -2.38 -5.26 7.90
N GLU A 24 -3.33 -5.31 8.84
CA GLU A 24 -4.41 -6.31 8.84
C GLU A 24 -5.27 -6.24 7.58
N ASN A 25 -5.58 -5.04 7.09
CA ASN A 25 -6.37 -4.86 5.87
C ASN A 25 -5.61 -5.34 4.62
N PHE A 26 -4.34 -4.95 4.48
CA PHE A 26 -3.51 -5.41 3.36
C PHE A 26 -3.25 -6.92 3.43
N LEU A 27 -3.07 -7.48 4.63
CA LEU A 27 -2.94 -8.92 4.81
C LEU A 27 -4.17 -9.65 4.29
N ARG A 28 -5.38 -9.20 4.65
CA ARG A 28 -6.64 -9.80 4.14
C ARG A 28 -6.73 -9.70 2.62
N LEU A 29 -6.36 -8.56 2.04
CA LEU A 29 -6.35 -8.36 0.59
C LEU A 29 -5.39 -9.34 -0.12
N TYR A 30 -4.15 -9.43 0.37
CA TYR A 30 -3.12 -10.27 -0.22
C TYR A 30 -3.38 -11.77 0.00
N ALA A 31 -3.93 -12.15 1.15
CA ALA A 31 -4.32 -13.53 1.41
C ALA A 31 -5.47 -13.98 0.49
N ALA A 32 -6.45 -13.10 0.24
CA ALA A 32 -7.54 -13.37 -0.70
C ALA A 32 -7.07 -13.44 -2.17
N SER A 33 -5.90 -12.88 -2.47
CA SER A 33 -5.33 -12.77 -3.83
C SER A 33 -4.01 -13.54 -3.96
N ILE A 34 -3.78 -14.57 -3.14
CA ILE A 34 -2.51 -15.29 -3.06
C ILE A 34 -2.06 -15.86 -4.41
N ASP A 35 -2.99 -16.33 -5.24
CA ASP A 35 -2.70 -16.92 -6.56
C ASP A 35 -2.18 -15.90 -7.59
N ASP A 36 -2.41 -14.61 -7.32
CA ASP A 36 -1.96 -13.49 -8.12
C ASP A 36 -0.61 -12.94 -7.62
N LEU A 37 -0.17 -13.28 -6.40
CA LEU A 37 1.15 -12.94 -5.89
C LEU A 37 2.23 -13.83 -6.49
N LYS A 38 3.45 -13.30 -6.63
CA LYS A 38 4.63 -14.08 -7.02
C LYS A 38 4.93 -15.17 -5.99
N ASP A 39 5.34 -16.36 -6.46
CA ASP A 39 5.46 -17.58 -5.64
C ASP A 39 6.38 -17.45 -4.40
N ALA A 40 7.35 -16.53 -4.43
CA ALA A 40 8.31 -16.34 -3.35
C ALA A 40 7.82 -15.38 -2.23
N LEU A 41 6.63 -14.80 -2.37
CA LEU A 41 6.12 -13.75 -1.47
C LEU A 41 4.96 -14.27 -0.64
N SER A 42 5.05 -14.09 0.69
CA SER A 42 3.91 -14.34 1.57
C SER A 42 2.98 -13.11 1.65
N PRO A 43 1.68 -13.30 1.94
CA PRO A 43 0.76 -12.20 2.17
C PRO A 43 1.19 -11.26 3.29
N GLU A 44 1.77 -11.80 4.36
CA GLU A 44 2.26 -11.04 5.52
C GLU A 44 3.38 -10.11 5.10
N PHE A 45 4.39 -10.63 4.39
CA PHE A 45 5.49 -9.82 3.89
C PHE A 45 5.01 -8.73 2.92
N CYS A 46 4.06 -9.06 2.04
CA CYS A 46 3.48 -8.07 1.12
C CYS A 46 2.74 -6.95 1.86
N ALA A 47 1.99 -7.30 2.90
CA ALA A 47 1.27 -6.33 3.74
C ALA A 47 2.24 -5.41 4.48
N GLU A 48 3.25 -5.98 5.15
CA GLU A 48 4.26 -5.23 5.89
C GLU A 48 5.01 -4.26 4.98
N MET A 49 5.38 -4.71 3.78
CA MET A 49 6.10 -3.88 2.83
C MET A 49 5.24 -2.76 2.26
N THR A 50 3.97 -3.04 1.98
CA THR A 50 3.04 -2.02 1.49
C THR A 50 2.81 -0.95 2.54
N VAL A 51 2.55 -1.33 3.80
CA VAL A 51 2.33 -0.38 4.90
C VAL A 51 3.59 0.43 5.19
N GLY A 52 4.76 -0.19 5.26
CA GLY A 52 6.02 0.53 5.50
C GLY A 52 6.35 1.55 4.42
N MET A 53 6.08 1.24 3.14
CA MET A 53 6.28 2.18 2.04
C MET A 53 5.27 3.33 2.08
N ILE A 54 3.99 3.06 2.39
CA ILE A 54 2.98 4.11 2.57
C ILE A 54 3.35 5.03 3.73
N ASP A 55 3.75 4.47 4.88
CA ASP A 55 4.16 5.24 6.05
C ASP A 55 5.34 6.16 5.71
N THR A 56 6.30 5.68 4.93
CA THR A 56 7.42 6.49 4.44
C THR A 56 6.95 7.68 3.59
N VAL A 57 5.99 7.49 2.69
CA VAL A 57 5.42 8.59 1.87
C VAL A 57 4.70 9.61 2.77
N ILE A 58 3.93 9.14 3.76
CA ILE A 58 3.25 10.01 4.73
C ILE A 58 4.27 10.84 5.52
N LEU A 59 5.28 10.19 6.09
CA LEU A 59 6.31 10.85 6.90
C LEU A 59 7.07 11.89 6.09
N ASN A 60 7.41 11.59 4.84
CA ASN A 60 8.09 12.55 3.96
C ASN A 60 7.20 13.76 3.66
N HIS A 61 5.90 13.54 3.40
CA HIS A 61 4.95 14.62 3.16
C HIS A 61 4.75 15.52 4.39
N LEU A 62 4.70 14.93 5.59
CA LEU A 62 4.53 15.69 6.83
C LEU A 62 5.74 16.58 7.15
N HIS A 63 6.95 16.14 6.81
CA HIS A 63 8.18 16.87 7.12
C HIS A 63 8.65 17.82 6.01
N ASN A 64 8.13 17.68 4.79
CA ASN A 64 8.51 18.51 3.66
C ASN A 64 7.26 19.05 2.93
N PRO A 65 6.93 20.34 3.07
CA PRO A 65 5.77 20.97 2.42
C PRO A 65 5.78 20.90 0.89
N ASP A 66 6.97 20.80 0.28
CA ASP A 66 7.14 20.71 -1.17
C ASP A 66 7.14 19.26 -1.67
N TYR A 67 6.94 18.28 -0.78
CA TYR A 67 6.90 16.87 -1.14
C TYR A 67 5.59 16.50 -1.85
N ASP A 68 5.73 16.17 -3.13
CA ASP A 68 4.63 15.70 -3.98
C ASP A 68 4.23 14.25 -3.65
N ALA A 69 3.47 14.09 -2.57
CA ALA A 69 2.98 12.80 -2.12
C ALA A 69 2.11 12.09 -3.18
N ALA A 70 1.34 12.84 -3.98
CA ALA A 70 0.45 12.29 -4.98
C ALA A 70 1.23 11.50 -6.03
N SER A 71 2.24 12.12 -6.65
CA SER A 71 3.09 11.43 -7.62
C SER A 71 3.86 10.25 -7.00
N ARG A 72 4.23 10.33 -5.72
CA ARG A 72 4.90 9.21 -5.03
C ARG A 72 3.96 8.03 -4.80
N TYR A 73 2.68 8.27 -4.51
CA TYR A 73 1.69 7.19 -4.43
C TYR A 73 1.45 6.52 -5.78
N ASP A 74 1.39 7.28 -6.88
CA ASP A 74 1.25 6.72 -8.22
C ASP A 74 2.43 5.81 -8.58
N GLU A 75 3.65 6.25 -8.31
CA GLU A 75 4.86 5.44 -8.48
C GLU A 75 4.85 4.19 -7.58
N LEU A 76 4.43 4.33 -6.33
CA LEU A 76 4.37 3.23 -5.38
C LEU A 76 3.37 2.16 -5.84
N ILE A 77 2.20 2.55 -6.35
CA ILE A 77 1.21 1.61 -6.91
C ILE A 77 1.84 0.82 -8.06
N GLY A 78 2.48 1.51 -9.02
CA GLY A 78 3.16 0.87 -10.13
C GLY A 78 4.25 -0.11 -9.67
N PHE A 79 5.06 0.31 -8.70
CA PHE A 79 6.10 -0.52 -8.11
C PHE A 79 5.53 -1.76 -7.41
N LEU A 80 4.48 -1.62 -6.59
CA LEU A 80 3.85 -2.73 -5.87
C LEU A 80 3.23 -3.73 -6.84
N CYS A 81 2.50 -3.25 -7.86
CA CYS A 81 1.95 -4.11 -8.90
C CYS A 81 3.07 -4.90 -9.61
N HIS A 82 4.13 -4.22 -10.06
CA HIS A 82 5.25 -4.86 -10.75
C HIS A 82 6.02 -5.84 -9.85
N SER A 83 6.24 -5.47 -8.59
CA SER A 83 7.10 -6.21 -7.67
C SER A 83 6.40 -7.40 -7.03
N LEU A 84 5.11 -7.27 -6.70
CA LEU A 84 4.38 -8.26 -5.90
C LEU A 84 3.48 -9.16 -6.74
N VAL A 85 2.88 -8.63 -7.81
CA VAL A 85 1.86 -9.32 -8.61
C VAL A 85 2.50 -10.02 -9.81
N ARG A 86 2.00 -11.20 -10.17
CA ARG A 86 2.41 -11.92 -11.39
C ARG A 86 1.95 -11.17 -12.64
N GLU A 87 2.78 -11.23 -13.68
CA GLU A 87 2.50 -10.62 -14.99
C GLU A 87 1.14 -11.08 -15.59
N ARG A 88 0.80 -12.37 -15.44
CA ARG A 88 -0.49 -12.93 -15.89
C ARG A 88 -1.71 -12.28 -15.22
N ALA A 89 -1.58 -11.84 -13.97
CA ALA A 89 -2.67 -11.20 -13.22
C ALA A 89 -2.76 -9.71 -13.56
N GLN A 90 -1.63 -9.05 -13.85
CA GLN A 90 -1.59 -7.68 -14.36
C GLN A 90 -2.30 -7.56 -15.72
N LEU A 91 -2.18 -8.57 -16.59
CA LEU A 91 -2.89 -8.62 -17.88
C LEU A 91 -4.42 -8.75 -17.72
N ARG A 92 -4.91 -9.39 -16.66
CA ARG A 92 -6.37 -9.45 -16.38
C ARG A 92 -6.93 -8.10 -15.97
N MET A 93 -6.17 -7.31 -15.21
CA MET A 93 -6.59 -5.96 -14.80
C MET A 93 -6.63 -4.98 -15.97
N THR A 94 -5.70 -5.12 -16.92
CA THR A 94 -5.66 -4.29 -18.14
C THR A 94 -6.66 -4.75 -19.20
N GLY A 95 -6.92 -6.05 -19.32
CA GLY A 95 -7.97 -6.60 -20.19
C GLY A 95 -9.40 -6.29 -19.72
N ALA A 96 -9.64 -6.23 -18.41
CA ALA A 96 -10.93 -5.84 -17.84
C ALA A 96 -11.26 -4.35 -18.03
N ALA A 97 -10.25 -3.49 -18.26
CA ALA A 97 -10.44 -2.07 -18.53
C ALA A 97 -10.83 -1.76 -19.99
N GLN A 98 -10.88 -2.77 -20.87
CA GLN A 98 -11.19 -2.62 -22.30
C GLN A 98 -12.47 -3.39 -22.73
N GLY A 99 -13.29 -3.85 -21.78
CA GLY A 99 -14.53 -4.59 -22.02
C GLY A 99 -15.78 -3.82 -21.66
#